data_AF-A0A661IPE2-F1
#
_entry.id   AF-A0A661IPE2-F1
#
_cell.length_a   1.000
_cell.length_b   1.000
_cell.length_c   1.000
_cell.angle_alpha   90.00
_cell.angle_beta   90.00
_cell.angle_gamma   90.00
#
_symmetry.space_group_name_H-M   'P 1'
#
loop_
_entity.id
_entity.type
_entity.pdbx_description
1 polymer ?
#
loop_
_entity_poly.entity_id
_entity_poly.type
_entity_poly.pdbx_seq_one_letter_code
_entity_poly.pdbx_strand_id
1 'polypeptide(L)'
;MSVVKEYEEALERLINNVPQNVPKNGKINNDTVALEANRKRGAIKAKRGFDDLMKKIENAENEKDRPLREANKKIKKIQKDRKEYRELYEGGLARELMLIKRIKDLEIQLEKNNLDRISVANNSY
;
A
#
# COMPACT_ATOMS: atom_id res chain seq x y z
N MET A 1 -1.71 38.68 -24.52
CA MET A 1 -1.85 37.79 -23.34
C MET A 1 -0.82 38.22 -22.30
N SER A 2 -1.09 38.08 -20.99
CA SER A 2 -0.03 38.29 -19.98
C SER A 2 0.84 37.03 -19.87
N VAL A 3 2.11 37.22 -19.52
CA VAL A 3 3.07 36.10 -19.34
C VAL A 3 2.60 35.11 -18.27
N VAL A 4 1.96 35.62 -17.21
CA VAL A 4 1.40 34.78 -16.14
C VAL A 4 0.29 33.89 -16.69
N LYS A 5 -0.59 34.44 -17.53
CA LYS A 5 -1.70 33.69 -18.13
C LYS A 5 -1.21 32.57 -19.04
N GLU A 6 -0.14 32.81 -19.83
CA GLU A 6 0.49 31.76 -20.65
C GLU A 6 1.00 30.58 -19.81
N TYR A 7 1.53 30.85 -18.61
CA TYR A 7 1.97 29.80 -17.70
C TYR A 7 0.82 29.08 -17.01
N GLU A 8 -0.26 29.78 -16.68
CA GLU A 8 -1.46 29.16 -16.12
C GLU A 8 -2.14 28.23 -17.14
N GLU A 9 -2.28 28.66 -18.39
CA GLU A 9 -2.79 27.82 -19.49
C GLU A 9 -1.88 26.60 -19.73
N ALA A 10 -0.56 26.78 -19.67
CA ALA A 10 0.39 25.67 -19.74
C ALA A 10 0.25 24.69 -18.58
N LEU A 11 0.02 25.18 -17.35
CA LEU A 11 -0.23 24.35 -16.17
C LEU A 11 -1.52 23.53 -16.33
N GLU A 12 -2.60 24.14 -16.80
CA GLU A 12 -3.87 23.45 -17.06
C GLU A 12 -3.71 22.32 -18.09
N ARG A 13 -2.95 22.55 -19.17
CA ARG A 13 -2.64 21.50 -20.16
C ARG A 13 -1.90 20.32 -19.53
N LEU A 14 -0.96 20.59 -18.62
CA LEU A 14 -0.20 19.54 -17.93
C LEU A 14 -1.06 18.75 -16.94
N ILE A 15 -1.95 19.43 -16.22
CA ILE A 15 -2.92 18.78 -15.31
C ILE A 15 -3.85 17.87 -16.10
N ASN A 16 -4.36 18.33 -17.25
CA ASN A 16 -5.24 17.56 -18.12
C ASN A 16 -4.51 16.53 -19.01
N ASN A 17 -3.19 16.39 -18.86
CA ASN A 17 -2.33 15.48 -19.63
C ASN A 17 -2.41 15.67 -21.16
N VAL A 18 -2.61 16.91 -21.60
CA VAL A 18 -2.62 17.33 -23.01
C VAL A 18 -1.48 18.32 -23.31
N PRO A 19 -0.21 17.98 -23.00
CA PRO A 19 0.92 18.86 -23.31
C PRO A 19 1.16 18.94 -24.83
N GLN A 20 1.66 20.10 -25.25
CA GLN A 20 1.98 20.42 -26.64
C GLN A 20 3.49 20.43 -26.89
N ASN A 21 4.27 20.95 -25.94
CA ASN A 21 5.72 21.17 -26.11
C ASN A 21 6.57 20.26 -25.22
N VAL A 22 5.98 19.62 -24.21
CA VAL A 22 6.65 18.64 -23.34
C VAL A 22 6.06 17.22 -23.49
N PRO A 23 6.81 16.16 -23.16
CA PRO A 23 6.29 14.80 -23.24
C PRO A 23 5.09 14.57 -22.31
N LYS A 24 4.14 13.75 -22.79
CA LYS A 24 2.98 13.28 -22.02
C LYS A 24 3.43 12.53 -20.76
N ASN A 25 2.58 12.55 -19.73
CA ASN A 25 2.87 11.96 -18.41
C ASN A 25 4.11 12.52 -17.69
N GLY A 26 4.72 13.60 -18.16
CA GLY A 26 5.86 14.24 -17.50
C GLY A 26 5.51 14.81 -16.12
N LYS A 27 6.54 15.06 -15.30
CA LYS A 27 6.39 15.72 -13.99
C LYS A 27 5.90 17.17 -14.16
N ILE A 28 5.02 17.62 -13.28
CA ILE A 28 4.56 19.01 -13.21
C ILE A 28 5.54 19.76 -12.30
N ASN A 29 6.38 20.60 -12.91
CA ASN A 29 7.30 21.46 -12.17
C ASN A 29 7.47 22.80 -12.90
N ASN A 30 8.13 23.74 -12.25
CA ASN A 30 8.34 25.09 -12.79
C ASN A 30 9.03 25.09 -14.17
N ASP A 31 9.94 24.15 -14.43
CA ASP A 31 10.65 24.06 -15.70
C ASP A 31 9.80 23.40 -16.79
N THR A 32 9.02 22.37 -16.48
CA THR A 32 8.09 21.77 -17.44
C THR A 32 6.97 22.73 -17.81
N VAL A 33 6.43 23.49 -16.85
CA VAL A 33 5.44 24.55 -17.14
C VAL A 33 6.05 25.65 -18.01
N ALA A 34 7.30 26.06 -17.73
CA ALA A 34 8.00 27.05 -18.55
C ALA A 34 8.24 26.55 -19.99
N LEU A 35 8.69 25.31 -20.16
CA LEU A 35 8.89 24.69 -21.47
C LEU A 35 7.56 24.53 -22.23
N GLU A 36 6.50 24.14 -21.53
CA GLU A 36 5.16 24.00 -22.10
C GLU A 36 4.59 25.33 -22.58
N ALA A 37 5.00 26.45 -21.97
CA ALA A 37 4.70 27.81 -22.43
C ALA A 37 5.69 28.36 -23.47
N ASN A 38 6.52 27.52 -24.11
CA ASN A 38 7.56 27.93 -25.06
C ASN A 38 8.61 28.89 -24.46
N ARG A 39 8.91 28.77 -23.17
CA ARG A 39 9.94 29.55 -22.47
C ARG A 39 11.12 28.68 -22.06
N LYS A 40 12.25 29.32 -21.80
CA LYS A 40 13.46 28.62 -21.32
C LYS A 40 13.25 28.09 -19.89
N ARG A 41 13.94 26.99 -19.57
CA ARG A 41 14.03 26.48 -18.18
C ARG A 41 14.54 27.59 -17.25
N GLY A 42 14.01 27.65 -16.03
CA GLY A 42 14.31 28.70 -15.05
C GLY A 42 13.68 30.07 -15.35
N ALA A 43 12.69 30.15 -16.25
CA ALA A 43 11.92 31.37 -16.47
C ALA A 43 11.02 31.72 -15.25
N ILE A 44 10.43 30.70 -14.62
CA ILE A 44 9.61 30.82 -13.41
C ILE A 44 10.54 30.77 -12.19
N LYS A 45 10.71 31.91 -11.49
CA LYS A 45 11.55 32.06 -10.28
C LYS A 45 10.87 32.96 -9.24
N ALA A 46 11.05 32.64 -7.95
CA ALA A 46 10.49 33.39 -6.82
C ALA A 46 10.76 34.89 -6.85
N LYS A 47 12.03 35.29 -7.10
CA LYS A 47 12.43 36.71 -7.17
C LYS A 47 11.75 37.53 -8.28
N ARG A 48 10.95 36.89 -9.16
CA ARG A 48 10.24 37.55 -10.27
C ARG A 48 8.74 37.72 -10.01
N GLY A 49 8.25 37.42 -8.80
CA GLY A 49 6.85 37.65 -8.41
C GLY A 49 5.87 36.57 -8.89
N PHE A 50 6.34 35.33 -9.09
CA PHE A 50 5.49 34.19 -9.50
C PHE A 50 5.05 33.32 -8.31
N ASP A 51 5.00 33.86 -7.10
CA ASP A 51 4.81 33.06 -5.88
C ASP A 51 3.48 32.31 -5.85
N ASP A 52 2.40 32.94 -6.34
CA ASP A 52 1.08 32.30 -6.45
C ASP A 52 1.09 31.15 -7.47
N LEU A 53 1.69 31.38 -8.64
CA LEU A 53 1.82 30.37 -9.68
C LEU A 53 2.65 29.17 -9.21
N MET A 54 3.78 29.40 -8.53
CA MET A 54 4.61 28.31 -8.00
C MET A 54 3.84 27.47 -6.98
N LYS A 55 3.02 28.09 -6.11
CA LYS A 55 2.13 27.35 -5.20
C LYS A 55 1.10 26.50 -5.95
N LYS A 56 0.50 27.04 -7.02
CA LYS A 56 -0.43 26.26 -7.87
C LYS A 56 0.27 25.07 -8.52
N ILE A 57 1.50 25.25 -9.01
CA ILE A 57 2.31 24.18 -9.62
C ILE A 57 2.62 23.09 -8.59
N GLU A 58 3.05 23.47 -7.38
CA GLU A 58 3.34 22.53 -6.30
C GLU A 58 2.09 21.74 -5.87
N ASN A 59 0.95 22.41 -5.74
CA ASN A 59 -0.31 21.75 -5.44
C ASN A 59 -0.71 20.76 -6.54
N ALA A 60 -0.56 21.14 -7.82
CA ALA A 60 -0.88 20.28 -8.96
C ALA A 60 0.01 19.02 -9.01
N GLU A 61 1.31 19.15 -8.73
CA GLU A 61 2.22 18.00 -8.65
C GLU A 61 1.83 17.06 -7.50
N ASN A 62 1.50 17.62 -6.33
CA ASN A 62 1.08 16.82 -5.18
C ASN A 62 -0.26 16.09 -5.42
N GLU A 63 -1.23 16.73 -6.05
CA GLU A 63 -2.52 16.13 -6.38
C GLU A 63 -2.41 15.08 -7.49
N LYS A 64 -1.50 15.26 -8.46
CA LYS A 64 -1.25 14.26 -9.51
C LYS A 64 -0.79 12.91 -8.94
N ASP A 65 0.07 12.94 -7.93
CA ASP A 65 0.58 11.74 -7.27
C ASP A 65 -0.35 11.17 -6.19
N ARG A 66 -1.34 11.94 -5.73
CA ARG A 66 -2.20 11.58 -4.59
C ARG A 66 -2.96 10.27 -4.78
N PRO A 67 -3.64 10.01 -5.92
CA PRO A 67 -4.35 8.74 -6.14
C PRO A 67 -3.42 7.53 -6.06
N LEU A 68 -2.22 7.64 -6.64
CA LEU A 68 -1.21 6.57 -6.62
C LEU A 68 -0.69 6.34 -5.19
N ARG A 69 -0.42 7.40 -4.43
CA ARG A 69 -0.01 7.30 -3.02
C ARG A 69 -1.09 6.66 -2.16
N GLU A 70 -2.36 7.04 -2.33
CA GLU A 70 -3.49 6.46 -1.62
C GLU A 70 -3.72 4.99 -1.98
N ALA A 71 -3.64 4.64 -3.26
CA ALA A 71 -3.71 3.25 -3.73
C ALA A 71 -2.59 2.39 -3.11
N ASN A 72 -1.35 2.89 -3.13
CA ASN A 72 -0.21 2.20 -2.53
C ASN A 72 -0.36 2.02 -1.01
N LYS A 73 -0.91 3.01 -0.31
CA LYS A 73 -1.23 2.88 1.13
C LYS A 73 -2.27 1.77 1.38
N LYS A 74 -3.34 1.72 0.57
CA LYS A 74 -4.37 0.66 0.66
C LYS A 74 -3.78 -0.73 0.38
N ILE A 75 -2.95 -0.87 -0.66
CA ILE A 75 -2.28 -2.13 -1.01
C ILE A 75 -1.40 -2.61 0.15
N LYS A 76 -0.57 -1.73 0.74
CA LYS A 76 0.28 -2.09 1.88
C LYS A 76 -0.55 -2.55 3.09
N LYS A 77 -1.67 -1.89 3.36
CA LYS A 77 -2.58 -2.30 4.44
C LYS A 77 -3.14 -3.69 4.17
N ILE A 78 -3.71 -3.92 2.99
CA ILE A 78 -4.28 -5.22 2.60
C ILE A 78 -3.23 -6.34 2.68
N GLN A 79 -1.99 -6.08 2.24
CA GLN A 79 -0.90 -7.07 2.33
C GLN A 79 -0.55 -7.41 3.77
N LYS A 80 -0.52 -6.41 4.65
CA LYS A 80 -0.29 -6.62 6.09
C LYS A 80 -1.42 -7.45 6.69
N ASP A 81 -2.66 -7.02 6.49
CA ASP A 81 -3.85 -7.68 7.04
C ASP A 81 -3.92 -9.13 6.55
N ARG A 82 -3.66 -9.39 5.25
CA ARG A 82 -3.61 -10.74 4.68
C ARG A 82 -2.56 -11.62 5.35
N LYS A 83 -1.38 -11.07 5.65
CA LYS A 83 -0.31 -11.82 6.33
C LYS A 83 -0.72 -12.16 7.75
N GLU A 84 -1.28 -11.20 8.48
CA GLU A 84 -1.73 -11.38 9.86
C GLU A 84 -2.85 -12.43 9.96
N TYR A 85 -3.87 -12.34 9.10
CA TYR A 85 -4.94 -13.35 9.06
C TYR A 85 -4.42 -14.73 8.70
N ARG A 86 -3.45 -14.83 7.79
CA ARG A 86 -2.83 -16.10 7.43
C ARG A 86 -2.11 -16.74 8.61
N GLU A 87 -1.30 -15.96 9.33
CA GLU A 87 -0.56 -16.44 10.51
C GLU A 87 -1.51 -16.88 11.63
N LEU A 88 -2.57 -16.12 11.89
CA LEU A 88 -3.61 -16.49 12.86
C LEU A 88 -4.33 -17.78 12.47
N TYR A 89 -4.70 -17.92 11.20
CA TYR A 89 -5.38 -19.09 10.67
C TYR A 89 -4.50 -20.34 10.72
N GLU A 90 -3.29 -20.28 10.17
CA GLU A 90 -2.35 -21.41 10.16
C GLU A 90 -1.96 -21.81 11.59
N GLY A 91 -1.74 -20.83 12.47
CA GLY A 91 -1.47 -21.07 13.88
C GLY A 91 -2.65 -21.68 14.63
N GLY A 92 -3.88 -21.26 14.34
CA GLY A 92 -5.10 -21.87 14.88
C GLY A 92 -5.25 -23.33 14.46
N LEU A 93 -5.17 -23.58 13.16
CA LEU A 93 -5.26 -24.91 12.58
C LEU A 93 -4.19 -25.85 13.15
N ALA A 94 -2.95 -25.40 13.27
CA ALA A 94 -1.86 -26.20 13.84
C ALA A 94 -2.15 -26.60 15.29
N ARG A 95 -2.67 -25.68 16.11
CA ARG A 95 -3.06 -25.98 17.51
C ARG A 95 -4.17 -27.00 17.56
N GLU A 96 -5.22 -26.84 16.73
CA GLU A 96 -6.34 -27.78 16.69
C GLU A 96 -5.89 -29.19 16.29
N LEU A 97 -5.04 -29.31 15.27
CA LEU A 97 -4.47 -30.60 14.85
C LEU A 97 -3.66 -31.27 15.98
N MET A 98 -2.84 -30.49 16.69
CA MET A 98 -2.07 -31.01 17.82
C MET A 98 -2.97 -31.44 18.99
N LEU A 99 -4.05 -30.71 19.26
CA LEU A 99 -5.03 -31.07 20.29
C LEU A 99 -5.76 -32.36 19.93
N ILE A 100 -6.22 -32.51 18.68
CA ILE A 100 -6.86 -33.74 18.21
C ILE A 100 -5.90 -34.93 18.36
N LYS A 101 -4.64 -34.76 17.94
CA LYS A 101 -3.62 -35.80 18.13
C LYS A 101 -3.45 -36.14 19.61
N ARG A 102 -3.37 -35.15 20.49
CA ARG A 102 -3.18 -35.36 21.93
C ARG A 102 -4.38 -36.08 22.55
N ILE A 103 -5.60 -35.73 22.18
CA ILE A 103 -6.82 -36.40 22.64
C ILE A 103 -6.77 -37.88 22.25
N LYS A 104 -6.47 -38.18 20.98
CA LYS A 104 -6.33 -39.57 20.51
C LYS A 104 -5.24 -40.35 21.27
N ASP A 105 -4.08 -39.73 21.49
CA ASP A 105 -2.99 -40.35 22.26
C ASP A 105 -3.44 -40.66 23.71
N LEU A 106 -4.24 -39.78 24.33
CA LEU A 106 -4.79 -39.97 25.68
C LEU A 106 -5.87 -41.06 25.71
N GLU A 107 -6.75 -41.12 24.72
CA GLU A 107 -7.76 -42.18 24.60
C GLU A 107 -7.09 -43.56 24.55
N ILE A 108 -6.06 -43.71 23.71
CA ILE A 108 -5.27 -44.95 23.62
C ILE A 108 -4.60 -45.30 24.96
N GLN A 109 -4.08 -44.30 25.68
CA GLN A 109 -3.47 -44.53 27.00
C GLN A 109 -4.50 -44.96 28.05
N LEU A 110 -5.70 -44.38 28.02
CA LEU A 110 -6.79 -44.76 28.93
C LEU A 110 -7.24 -46.21 28.67
N GLU A 111 -7.41 -46.60 27.41
CA GLU A 111 -7.75 -47.97 27.05
C GLU A 111 -6.72 -48.97 27.58
N LYS A 112 -5.43 -48.70 27.37
CA LYS A 112 -4.33 -49.55 27.88
C LYS A 112 -4.34 -49.64 29.40
N ASN A 113 -4.43 -48.51 30.09
CA ASN A 113 -4.46 -48.48 31.56
C ASN A 113 -5.68 -49.23 32.11
N ASN A 114 -6.83 -49.16 31.42
CA ASN A 114 -8.02 -49.91 31.82
C ASN A 114 -7.83 -51.43 31.65
N LEU A 115 -7.22 -51.87 30.55
CA LEU A 115 -6.88 -53.28 30.33
C LEU A 115 -5.89 -53.80 31.38
N ASP A 116 -4.87 -53.00 31.71
CA ASP A 116 -3.88 -53.34 32.74
C ASP A 116 -4.51 -53.44 34.14
N ARG A 117 -5.45 -52.55 34.48
CA ARG A 117 -6.19 -52.63 35.75
C ARG A 117 -7.06 -53.89 35.84
N ILE A 118 -7.73 -54.27 34.75
CA ILE A 118 -8.58 -55.47 34.72
C ILE A 118 -7.73 -56.74 34.87
N SER A 119 -6.57 -56.82 34.21
CA SER A 119 -5.69 -57.98 34.31
C SER A 119 -5.09 -58.15 35.71
N VAL A 120 -4.71 -57.06 36.38
CA VAL A 120 -4.23 -57.09 37.77
C VAL A 120 -5.34 -57.52 38.75
N ALA A 121 -6.58 -57.05 38.53
CA ALA A 121 -7.72 -57.45 39.35
C ALA A 121 -8.06 -58.95 39.22
N ASN A 122 -7.94 -59.51 38.02
CA ASN A 122 -8.21 -60.94 37.77
C ASN A 122 -7.11 -61.87 38.30
N ASN A 123 -5.86 -61.40 38.44
CA ASN A 123 -4.73 -62.18 38.98
C ASN A 123 -4.60 -62.10 40.52
N SER A 124 -5.49 -61.37 41.20
CA SER A 124 -5.45 -61.17 42.66
C SER A 124 -6.47 -62.01 43.44
N TYR A 125 -7.10 -63.00 42.80
CA TYR A 125 -8.03 -63.97 43.40
C TYR A 125 -7.44 -65.39 43.38
#